data_AF-A0A2V8FCL7-F1
#
_entry.id   AF-A0A2V8FCL7-F1
#
_cell.length_a   1.000
_cell.length_b   1.000
_cell.length_c   1.000
_cell.angle_alpha   90.00
_cell.angle_beta   90.00
_cell.angle_gamma   90.00
#
_symmetry.space_group_name_H-M   'P 1'
#
loop_
_entity.id
_entity.type
_entity.pdbx_description
1 polymer ?
#
loop_
_entity_poly.entity_id
_entity_poly.type
_entity_poly.pdbx_seq_one_letter_code
_entity_poly.pdbx_strand_id
1 'polypeptide(L)'
;MDSRWRLHPARHRCALWLRHLDSTTRQYAGDNRAGAGVSERCQHRDRQYGLCGLQLARHSDRFKRRPQRRRRLLSDRWSRRVRDHSFRDAPGPLVVVTSEGNQLGPEMTTPTTARSTERGLADGFTLLETVFALSLLAIVAAGLLPLGLIATTTTENQGHLMARTTEYAQDKLEQLLALSYGDTTSDTRVFPATDNGGSGLTVGGSSNPANPVTPYVDYLDINGTLLPAPGGTPPGNWYYKRVWQVTIPSPSLKQVTVTATVKSAVGSVGRIPRSTVTSLKTFPF
;
A
#
# COMPACT_ATOMS: atom_id res chain seq x y z
N MET A 1 57.87 -28.41 -16.90
CA MET A 1 57.37 -27.73 -15.68
C MET A 1 55.86 -27.69 -15.80
N ASP A 2 55.23 -28.78 -15.36
CA ASP A 2 53.80 -29.06 -15.50
C ASP A 2 53.00 -28.42 -14.36
N SER A 3 52.01 -27.59 -14.70
CA SER A 3 51.04 -27.06 -13.75
C SER A 3 49.68 -27.74 -13.96
N ARG A 4 49.42 -28.73 -13.12
CA ARG A 4 48.22 -29.57 -13.08
C ARG A 4 47.23 -28.96 -12.09
N TRP A 5 46.17 -28.30 -12.59
CA TRP A 5 45.06 -27.84 -11.75
C TRP A 5 44.17 -29.03 -11.36
N ARG A 6 44.16 -29.39 -10.07
CA ARG A 6 43.23 -30.37 -9.49
C ARG A 6 41.96 -29.63 -9.05
N LEU A 7 40.83 -30.02 -9.63
CA LEU A 7 39.49 -29.67 -9.16
C LEU A 7 39.12 -30.57 -7.97
N HIS A 8 38.77 -29.94 -6.84
CA HIS A 8 38.15 -30.61 -5.70
C HIS A 8 36.62 -30.56 -5.82
N PRO A 9 35.88 -31.68 -5.73
CA PRO A 9 34.44 -31.66 -5.54
C PRO A 9 34.08 -31.54 -4.05
N ALA A 10 33.36 -30.47 -3.70
CA ALA A 10 32.75 -30.28 -2.39
C ALA A 10 31.59 -31.27 -2.18
N ARG A 11 31.75 -32.15 -1.19
CA ARG A 11 30.71 -33.08 -0.72
C ARG A 11 29.72 -32.34 0.17
N HIS A 12 28.49 -32.13 -0.31
CA HIS A 12 27.36 -31.74 0.54
C HIS A 12 26.87 -32.95 1.34
N ARG A 13 27.07 -32.92 2.66
CA ARG A 13 26.42 -33.82 3.62
C ARG A 13 25.10 -33.18 4.05
N CYS A 14 23.98 -33.77 3.64
CA CYS A 14 22.67 -33.51 4.24
C CYS A 14 22.62 -34.22 5.60
N ALA A 15 22.69 -33.47 6.70
CA ALA A 15 22.41 -33.98 8.03
C ALA A 15 20.91 -33.90 8.30
N LEU A 16 20.28 -35.07 8.31
CA LEU A 16 18.90 -35.33 8.66
C LEU A 16 18.78 -35.27 10.19
N TRP A 17 18.17 -34.22 10.74
CA TRP A 17 17.85 -34.15 12.17
C TRP A 17 16.40 -34.56 12.41
N LEU A 18 16.23 -35.76 12.97
CA LEU A 18 14.99 -36.20 13.61
C LEU A 18 14.73 -35.33 14.85
N ARG A 19 13.51 -34.78 14.95
CA ARG A 19 12.99 -34.22 16.20
C ARG A 19 12.41 -35.35 17.05
N HIS A 20 13.07 -35.59 18.18
CA HIS A 20 12.51 -36.32 19.31
C HIS A 20 11.56 -35.37 20.06
N LEU A 21 10.29 -35.76 20.16
CA LEU A 21 9.32 -35.17 21.09
C LEU A 21 9.57 -35.82 22.44
N ASP A 22 9.78 -35.03 23.49
CA ASP A 22 9.51 -35.47 24.84
C ASP A 22 8.77 -34.38 25.62
N SER A 23 7.67 -34.84 26.18
CA SER A 23 6.65 -34.16 26.95
C SER A 23 7.06 -33.99 28.41
N THR A 24 6.68 -32.85 28.99
CA THR A 24 6.13 -32.61 30.35
C THR A 24 6.48 -33.66 31.43
N THR A 25 6.98 -33.30 32.62
CA THR A 25 6.17 -32.67 33.69
C THR A 25 7.11 -32.36 34.87
N ARG A 26 7.08 -31.15 35.45
CA ARG A 26 7.63 -30.89 36.78
C ARG A 26 6.64 -30.12 37.65
N GLN A 27 6.26 -30.78 38.74
CA GLN A 27 5.73 -30.27 40.01
C GLN A 27 6.52 -29.07 40.54
N TYR A 28 5.85 -28.15 41.22
CA TYR A 28 6.08 -27.71 42.62
C TYR A 28 4.88 -26.81 43.04
N ALA A 29 4.15 -27.17 44.11
CA ALA A 29 4.16 -26.51 45.44
C ALA A 29 3.96 -24.98 45.33
N GLY A 30 2.87 -24.37 45.79
CA GLY A 30 2.24 -24.51 47.10
C GLY A 30 2.56 -23.22 47.85
N ASP A 31 1.58 -22.34 48.06
CA ASP A 31 1.73 -21.25 49.03
C ASP A 31 0.39 -20.75 49.57
N ASN A 32 0.29 -20.81 50.91
CA ASN A 32 -0.73 -20.24 51.74
C ASN A 32 -0.45 -18.76 51.98
N ARG A 33 -1.47 -17.89 51.94
CA ARG A 33 -1.54 -16.75 52.87
C ARG A 33 -2.95 -16.21 53.03
N ALA A 34 -3.47 -16.40 54.23
CA ALA A 34 -4.50 -15.55 54.83
C ALA A 34 -3.82 -14.32 55.46
N GLY A 35 -4.52 -13.19 55.48
CA GLY A 35 -4.07 -11.99 56.17
C GLY A 35 -4.91 -10.77 55.82
N ALA A 36 -5.97 -10.57 56.59
CA ALA A 36 -6.85 -9.40 56.56
C ALA A 36 -6.19 -8.17 57.22
N GLY A 37 -6.66 -6.97 56.84
CA GLY A 37 -6.74 -5.84 57.76
C GLY A 37 -6.37 -4.46 57.21
N VAL A 38 -7.29 -3.52 57.43
CA VAL A 38 -7.12 -2.05 57.62
C VAL A 38 -7.09 -1.21 56.32
N SER A 39 -8.21 -0.53 55.97
CA SER A 39 -8.62 0.86 56.33
C SER A 39 -7.59 1.90 55.82
N GLU A 40 -7.91 2.88 54.98
CA GLU A 40 -8.83 4.00 55.23
C GLU A 40 -9.17 4.73 53.93
N ARG A 41 -10.32 5.43 54.00
CA ARG A 41 -10.86 6.34 52.99
C ARG A 41 -9.94 7.56 52.81
N CYS A 42 -9.76 7.98 51.56
CA CYS A 42 -9.76 9.40 51.23
C CYS A 42 -10.38 9.61 49.84
N GLN A 43 -11.57 10.21 49.85
CA GLN A 43 -12.26 10.74 48.69
C GLN A 43 -11.43 11.88 48.08
N HIS A 44 -11.18 11.84 46.78
CA HIS A 44 -10.95 13.09 46.05
C HIS A 44 -11.58 13.06 44.65
N ARG A 45 -12.61 13.90 44.57
CA ARG A 45 -13.35 14.45 43.42
C ARG A 45 -12.74 14.30 42.02
N ASP A 46 -13.57 13.69 41.16
CA ASP A 46 -14.13 14.29 39.94
C ASP A 46 -13.23 15.20 39.11
N ARG A 47 -12.71 14.63 38.02
CA ARG A 47 -12.66 15.27 36.70
C ARG A 47 -12.63 14.17 35.63
N GLN A 48 -13.81 13.61 35.37
CA GLN A 48 -14.05 12.77 34.21
C GLN A 48 -14.02 13.65 32.95
N TYR A 49 -12.86 13.79 32.34
CA TYR A 49 -12.82 14.07 30.91
C TYR A 49 -13.14 12.76 30.20
N GLY A 50 -14.41 12.62 29.82
CA GLY A 50 -14.86 11.58 28.91
C GLY A 50 -14.15 11.76 27.56
N LEU A 51 -12.98 11.14 27.44
CA LEU A 51 -12.47 10.76 26.13
C LEU A 51 -13.42 9.68 25.63
N CYS A 52 -14.35 10.08 24.77
CA CYS A 52 -15.10 9.18 23.91
C CYS A 52 -14.12 8.17 23.33
N GLY A 53 -14.20 6.94 23.83
CA GLY A 53 -13.67 5.80 23.12
C GLY A 53 -14.35 5.79 21.76
N LEU A 54 -13.66 6.32 20.75
CA LEU A 54 -13.83 5.87 19.37
C LEU A 54 -13.28 4.45 19.31
N GLN A 55 -13.94 3.56 20.04
CA GLN A 55 -13.91 2.14 19.84
C GLN A 55 -14.60 1.95 18.49
N LEU A 56 -13.84 2.09 17.40
CA LEU A 56 -14.25 1.66 16.08
C LEU A 56 -14.56 0.18 16.22
N ALA A 57 -15.84 -0.13 16.43
CA ALA A 57 -16.34 -1.48 16.44
C ALA A 57 -15.86 -2.14 15.14
N ARG A 58 -14.92 -3.07 15.28
CA ARG A 58 -14.54 -4.01 14.24
C ARG A 58 -15.79 -4.82 13.91
N HIS A 59 -16.56 -4.32 12.94
CA HIS A 59 -17.70 -5.03 12.39
C HIS A 59 -17.16 -6.04 11.36
N SER A 60 -16.70 -7.20 11.84
CA SER A 60 -16.16 -8.27 10.99
C SER A 60 -17.23 -9.06 10.22
N ASP A 61 -18.51 -8.77 10.39
CA ASP A 61 -19.59 -9.49 9.70
C ASP A 61 -20.33 -8.62 8.67
N ARG A 62 -19.82 -8.52 7.44
CA ARG A 62 -20.64 -8.07 6.31
C ARG A 62 -20.16 -8.53 4.93
N PHE A 63 -20.00 -9.85 4.76
CA PHE A 63 -20.05 -10.47 3.43
C PHE A 63 -21.08 -11.59 3.37
N LYS A 64 -22.33 -11.27 3.70
CA LYS A 64 -23.50 -11.89 3.07
C LYS A 64 -24.15 -10.85 2.14
N ARG A 65 -23.50 -10.59 1.01
CA ARG A 65 -24.12 -9.86 -0.10
C ARG A 65 -25.27 -10.70 -0.64
N ARG A 66 -26.49 -10.46 -0.13
CA ARG A 66 -27.72 -10.83 -0.83
C ARG A 66 -27.75 -10.08 -2.17
N PRO A 67 -27.99 -10.74 -3.31
CA PRO A 67 -28.26 -10.05 -4.56
C PRO A 67 -29.68 -9.47 -4.47
N GLN A 68 -29.78 -8.24 -3.95
CA GLN A 68 -31.06 -7.53 -3.97
C GLN A 68 -31.30 -7.04 -5.40
N ARG A 69 -31.96 -7.91 -6.20
CA ARG A 69 -32.65 -7.56 -7.44
C ARG A 69 -33.65 -6.43 -7.14
N ARG A 70 -33.20 -5.17 -7.19
CA ARG A 70 -34.09 -4.05 -7.47
C ARG A 70 -34.30 -4.02 -8.98
N ARG A 71 -35.39 -4.65 -9.42
CA ARG A 71 -36.08 -4.28 -10.66
C ARG A 71 -36.39 -2.79 -10.56
N ARG A 72 -35.53 -1.96 -11.16
CA ARG A 72 -35.93 -0.61 -11.56
C ARG A 72 -36.63 -0.77 -12.90
N LEU A 73 -37.97 -0.75 -12.85
CA LEU A 73 -38.77 -0.30 -13.97
C LEU A 73 -38.46 1.19 -14.13
N LEU A 74 -37.48 1.50 -14.97
CA LEU A 74 -37.31 2.85 -15.51
C LEU A 74 -37.94 2.85 -16.88
N SER A 75 -39.18 3.30 -16.85
CA SER A 75 -39.95 3.90 -17.91
C SER A 75 -39.13 4.51 -19.04
N ASP A 76 -39.54 4.16 -20.26
CA ASP A 76 -39.46 4.98 -21.46
C ASP A 76 -39.40 6.47 -21.15
N ARG A 77 -38.26 7.10 -21.42
CA ARG A 77 -38.24 8.55 -21.59
C ARG A 77 -37.10 8.99 -22.51
N TRP A 78 -37.53 9.27 -23.74
CA TRP A 78 -37.03 10.34 -24.59
C TRP A 78 -35.61 10.23 -25.14
N SER A 79 -35.57 9.63 -26.32
CA SER A 79 -35.00 10.27 -27.51
C SER A 79 -35.15 11.81 -27.48
N ARG A 80 -34.09 12.51 -27.06
CA ARG A 80 -33.95 13.94 -27.26
C ARG A 80 -32.56 14.26 -27.81
N ARG A 81 -32.56 14.53 -29.12
CA ARG A 81 -31.66 15.43 -29.85
C ARG A 81 -30.17 15.25 -29.53
N VAL A 82 -29.56 14.36 -30.31
CA VAL A 82 -28.20 14.59 -30.81
C VAL A 82 -28.18 16.00 -31.40
N ARG A 83 -27.42 16.90 -30.76
CA ARG A 83 -27.13 18.21 -31.31
C ARG A 83 -26.23 17.98 -32.51
N ASP A 84 -26.75 18.31 -33.69
CA ASP A 84 -25.95 18.66 -34.85
C ASP A 84 -24.92 19.71 -34.45
N HIS A 85 -23.65 19.32 -34.46
CA HIS A 85 -22.59 20.27 -34.63
C HIS A 85 -22.50 20.56 -36.13
N SER A 86 -23.27 21.54 -36.57
CA SER A 86 -23.03 22.24 -37.84
C SER A 86 -21.64 22.86 -37.77
N PHE A 87 -20.66 22.15 -38.31
CA PHE A 87 -19.34 22.70 -38.62
C PHE A 87 -19.56 23.74 -39.70
N ARG A 88 -19.59 25.02 -39.29
CA ARG A 88 -19.70 26.15 -40.19
C ARG A 88 -18.39 26.30 -40.94
N ASP A 89 -18.46 26.08 -42.24
CA ASP A 89 -17.56 26.65 -43.22
C ASP A 89 -17.40 28.15 -42.99
N ALA A 90 -16.15 28.59 -42.81
CA ALA A 90 -15.74 29.97 -42.97
C ALA A 90 -14.82 30.04 -44.20
N PRO A 91 -15.18 30.79 -45.27
CA PRO A 91 -14.32 30.97 -46.43
C PRO A 91 -13.32 32.12 -46.24
N GLY A 92 -12.02 31.78 -46.14
CA GLY A 92 -10.81 32.57 -46.49
C GLY A 92 -10.64 34.00 -45.93
N PRO A 93 -9.67 34.80 -46.42
CA PRO A 93 -8.39 34.48 -47.08
C PRO A 93 -7.21 35.30 -46.51
N LEU A 94 -5.94 34.90 -46.70
CA LEU A 94 -4.87 35.83 -47.11
C LEU A 94 -3.58 35.07 -47.47
N VAL A 95 -3.29 35.06 -48.77
CA VAL A 95 -1.95 34.82 -49.31
C VAL A 95 -1.19 36.15 -49.22
N VAL A 96 0.00 36.15 -48.61
CA VAL A 96 1.05 37.13 -48.91
C VAL A 96 2.27 36.33 -49.32
N VAL A 97 2.38 36.07 -50.62
CA VAL A 97 3.62 35.72 -51.29
C VAL A 97 4.21 37.03 -51.80
N THR A 98 5.34 37.44 -51.24
CA THR A 98 6.15 38.53 -51.77
C THR A 98 6.91 38.06 -53.00
N SER A 99 6.71 38.78 -54.11
CA SER A 99 7.44 38.68 -55.37
C SER A 99 8.85 39.27 -55.29
N GLU A 100 9.77 38.83 -56.16
CA GLU A 100 10.50 39.73 -57.08
C GLU A 100 11.25 38.96 -58.20
N GLY A 101 11.11 39.43 -59.45
CA GLY A 101 11.93 39.08 -60.64
C GLY A 101 11.23 38.28 -61.74
N ASN A 102 10.24 38.81 -62.48
CA ASN A 102 10.31 39.74 -63.64
C ASN A 102 10.97 39.16 -64.91
N GLN A 103 10.15 38.72 -65.88
CA GLN A 103 10.16 39.23 -67.27
C GLN A 103 9.02 38.66 -68.15
N LEU A 104 8.11 39.58 -68.51
CA LEU A 104 7.44 39.81 -69.81
C LEU A 104 6.68 38.69 -70.54
N GLY A 105 5.35 38.84 -70.56
CA GLY A 105 4.45 38.35 -71.61
C GLY A 105 3.01 38.80 -71.35
N PRO A 106 2.33 39.52 -72.28
CA PRO A 106 0.95 39.94 -72.11
C PRO A 106 0.04 38.90 -72.76
N GLU A 107 -0.65 38.09 -71.96
CA GLU A 107 -1.78 37.32 -72.49
C GLU A 107 -3.02 37.49 -71.62
N MET A 108 -3.93 38.25 -72.23
CA MET A 108 -5.30 38.50 -71.87
C MET A 108 -6.09 37.20 -71.98
N THR A 109 -6.53 36.63 -70.86
CA THR A 109 -7.68 35.72 -70.85
C THR A 109 -8.52 35.92 -69.59
N THR A 110 -9.78 36.21 -69.85
CA THR A 110 -10.89 36.49 -68.94
C THR A 110 -11.30 35.29 -68.07
N PRO A 111 -12.03 35.54 -66.97
CA PRO A 111 -12.09 34.66 -65.81
C PRO A 111 -13.11 33.55 -66.00
N THR A 112 -12.71 32.32 -65.73
CA THR A 112 -13.65 31.22 -65.50
C THR A 112 -13.50 30.74 -64.07
N THR A 113 -14.46 31.15 -63.25
CA THR A 113 -14.69 30.70 -61.87
C THR A 113 -15.02 29.21 -61.88
N ALA A 114 -13.98 28.36 -61.85
CA ALA A 114 -14.12 26.96 -61.52
C ALA A 114 -14.38 26.86 -60.01
N ARG A 115 -15.66 26.92 -59.65
CA ARG A 115 -16.15 26.57 -58.32
C ARG A 115 -15.87 25.08 -58.14
N SER A 116 -14.69 24.73 -57.62
CA SER A 116 -14.37 23.40 -57.14
C SER A 116 -15.29 23.13 -55.96
N THR A 117 -16.47 22.59 -56.27
CA THR A 117 -17.26 21.83 -55.32
C THR A 117 -16.41 20.66 -54.86
N GLU A 118 -15.61 20.89 -53.81
CA GLU A 118 -15.25 19.85 -52.85
C GLU A 118 -16.56 19.40 -52.21
N ARG A 119 -17.32 18.60 -52.97
CA ARG A 119 -18.30 17.70 -52.39
C ARG A 119 -17.45 16.76 -51.56
N GLY A 120 -17.27 17.11 -50.29
CA GLY A 120 -16.80 16.19 -49.28
C GLY A 120 -17.61 14.92 -49.50
N LEU A 121 -16.93 13.88 -49.99
CA LEU A 121 -17.49 12.56 -50.16
C LEU A 121 -17.98 12.16 -48.78
N ALA A 122 -19.28 12.35 -48.57
CA ALA A 122 -20.00 11.72 -47.48
C ALA A 122 -20.08 10.23 -47.82
N ASP A 123 -18.93 9.56 -47.82
CA ASP A 123 -18.82 8.13 -47.95
C ASP A 123 -19.39 7.54 -46.67
N GLY A 124 -20.61 7.00 -46.78
CA GLY A 124 -21.20 6.21 -45.71
C GLY A 124 -20.30 5.01 -45.43
N PHE A 125 -20.18 4.64 -44.15
CA PHE A 125 -19.45 3.44 -43.74
C PHE A 125 -19.99 2.21 -44.49
N THR A 126 -19.11 1.48 -45.18
CA THR A 126 -19.52 0.25 -45.85
C THR A 126 -19.76 -0.84 -44.79
N LEU A 127 -20.75 -1.71 -45.01
CA LEU A 127 -21.02 -2.84 -44.11
C LEU A 127 -19.77 -3.70 -43.91
N LEU A 128 -18.98 -3.90 -44.98
CA LEU A 128 -17.73 -4.65 -44.93
C LEU A 128 -16.71 -4.04 -43.98
N GLU A 129 -16.53 -2.72 -44.02
CA GLU A 129 -15.65 -1.98 -43.11
C GLU A 129 -16.07 -2.16 -41.66
N THR A 130 -17.37 -2.12 -41.36
CA THR A 130 -17.87 -2.36 -39.99
C THR A 130 -17.60 -3.79 -39.51
N VAL A 131 -17.69 -4.79 -40.38
CA VAL A 131 -17.38 -6.20 -40.04
C VAL A 131 -15.88 -6.36 -39.75
N PHE A 132 -15.00 -5.76 -40.56
CA PHE A 132 -13.57 -5.77 -40.29
C PHE A 132 -13.23 -5.03 -38.99
N ALA A 133 -13.80 -3.84 -38.77
CA ALA A 133 -13.59 -3.09 -37.54
C ALA A 133 -14.06 -3.88 -36.29
N LEU A 134 -15.24 -4.52 -36.34
CA LEU A 134 -15.77 -5.32 -35.24
C LEU A 134 -14.92 -6.57 -34.97
N SER A 135 -14.39 -7.22 -36.01
CA SER A 135 -13.52 -8.39 -35.81
C SER A 135 -12.19 -8.01 -35.16
N LEU A 136 -11.56 -6.92 -35.58
CA LEU A 136 -10.36 -6.37 -34.93
C LEU A 136 -10.65 -5.96 -33.49
N LEU A 137 -11.77 -5.28 -33.24
CA LEU A 137 -12.20 -4.90 -31.90
C LEU A 137 -12.40 -6.13 -31.01
N ALA A 138 -13.02 -7.20 -31.52
CA ALA A 138 -13.23 -8.43 -30.78
C ALA A 138 -11.91 -9.13 -30.42
N ILE A 139 -10.95 -9.20 -31.35
CA ILE A 139 -9.62 -9.77 -31.11
C ILE A 139 -8.88 -8.96 -30.03
N VAL A 140 -8.89 -7.63 -30.14
CA VAL A 140 -8.25 -6.75 -29.16
C VAL A 140 -8.90 -6.88 -27.79
N ALA A 141 -10.24 -6.86 -27.72
CA ALA A 141 -10.98 -7.02 -26.46
C ALA A 141 -10.71 -8.38 -25.78
N ALA A 142 -10.66 -9.46 -26.58
CA ALA A 142 -10.33 -10.79 -26.09
C ALA A 142 -8.89 -10.88 -25.54
N GLY A 143 -7.94 -10.17 -26.18
CA GLY A 143 -6.55 -10.11 -25.72
C GLY A 143 -6.35 -9.28 -24.44
N LEU A 144 -7.11 -8.19 -24.26
CA LEU A 144 -6.95 -7.27 -23.13
C LEU A 144 -7.67 -7.72 -21.85
N LEU A 145 -8.75 -8.50 -21.97
CA LEU A 145 -9.55 -8.96 -20.83
C LEU A 145 -8.72 -9.69 -19.74
N PRO A 146 -7.86 -10.67 -20.08
CA PRO A 146 -7.03 -11.35 -19.08
C PRO A 146 -6.06 -10.41 -18.36
N LEU A 147 -5.49 -9.43 -19.07
CA LEU A 147 -4.60 -8.43 -18.48
C LEU A 147 -5.36 -7.55 -17.47
N GLY A 148 -6.60 -7.16 -17.78
CA GLY A 148 -7.46 -6.42 -16.87
C GLY A 148 -7.76 -7.19 -15.57
N LEU A 149 -7.99 -8.49 -15.66
CA LEU A 149 -8.23 -9.35 -14.49
C LEU A 149 -7.00 -9.48 -13.60
N ILE A 150 -5.83 -9.73 -14.19
CA ILE A 150 -4.56 -9.82 -13.45
C ILE A 150 -4.23 -8.48 -12.78
N ALA A 151 -4.40 -7.36 -13.50
CA ALA A 151 -4.20 -6.02 -12.96
C ALA A 151 -5.12 -5.77 -11.76
N THR A 152 -6.42 -6.03 -11.89
CA THR A 152 -7.42 -5.75 -10.83
C THR A 152 -7.13 -6.56 -9.57
N THR A 153 -6.92 -7.88 -9.72
CA THR A 153 -6.63 -8.78 -8.59
C THR A 153 -5.31 -8.46 -7.91
N THR A 154 -4.30 -8.05 -8.68
CA THR A 154 -3.01 -7.62 -8.11
C THR A 154 -3.17 -6.32 -7.34
N THR A 155 -3.88 -5.33 -7.89
CA THR A 155 -4.08 -4.02 -7.24
C THR A 155 -4.90 -4.14 -5.96
N GLU A 156 -5.96 -4.96 -5.94
CA GLU A 156 -6.79 -5.18 -4.75
C GLU A 156 -5.97 -5.81 -3.61
N ASN A 157 -5.29 -6.91 -3.90
CA ASN A 157 -4.51 -7.63 -2.88
C ASN A 157 -3.33 -6.81 -2.37
N GLN A 158 -2.64 -6.08 -3.24
CA GLN A 158 -1.53 -5.20 -2.84
C GLN A 158 -2.04 -3.99 -2.04
N GLY A 159 -3.20 -3.44 -2.39
CA GLY A 159 -3.82 -2.34 -1.65
C GLY A 159 -4.13 -2.73 -0.21
N HIS A 160 -4.68 -3.93 0.02
CA HIS A 160 -4.95 -4.44 1.36
C HIS A 160 -3.68 -4.58 2.21
N LEU A 161 -2.62 -5.13 1.64
CA LEU A 161 -1.35 -5.29 2.36
C LEU A 161 -0.70 -3.93 2.67
N MET A 162 -0.72 -3.01 1.72
CA MET A 162 -0.19 -1.65 1.90
C MET A 162 -0.96 -0.90 3.00
N ALA A 163 -2.29 -0.96 2.99
CA ALA A 163 -3.13 -0.35 4.03
C ALA A 163 -2.79 -0.88 5.43
N ARG A 164 -2.69 -2.22 5.58
CA ARG A 164 -2.30 -2.84 6.86
C ARG A 164 -0.91 -2.46 7.33
N THR A 165 0.07 -2.36 6.41
CA THR A 165 1.41 -1.90 6.82
C THR A 165 1.39 -0.47 7.36
N THR A 166 0.59 0.42 6.77
CA THR A 166 0.45 1.79 7.28
C THR A 166 -0.24 1.81 8.64
N GLU A 167 -1.33 1.05 8.82
CA GLU A 167 -2.02 0.88 10.11
C GLU A 167 -1.02 0.43 11.19
N TYR A 168 -0.28 -0.65 10.95
CA TYR A 168 0.67 -1.17 11.93
C TYR A 168 1.86 -0.25 12.22
N ALA A 169 2.31 0.52 11.24
CA ALA A 169 3.34 1.53 11.43
C ALA A 169 2.82 2.66 12.33
N GLN A 170 1.58 3.10 12.09
CA GLN A 170 0.92 4.13 12.88
C GLN A 170 0.62 3.66 14.31
N ASP A 171 0.04 2.47 14.50
CA ASP A 171 -0.24 1.90 15.83
C ASP A 171 1.02 1.85 16.69
N LYS A 172 2.14 1.44 16.07
CA LYS A 172 3.41 1.37 16.78
C LYS A 172 3.97 2.75 17.09
N LEU A 173 3.80 3.71 16.18
CA LEU A 173 4.18 5.10 16.43
C LEU A 173 3.37 5.67 17.59
N GLU A 174 2.06 5.43 17.66
CA GLU A 174 1.18 5.85 18.75
C GLU A 174 1.63 5.24 20.09
N GLN A 175 1.95 3.94 20.09
CA GLN A 175 2.52 3.28 21.27
C GLN A 175 3.82 3.95 21.74
N LEU A 176 4.74 4.27 20.83
CA LEU A 176 6.01 4.91 21.17
C LEU A 176 5.83 6.37 21.62
N LEU A 177 4.87 7.09 21.05
CA LEU A 177 4.55 8.46 21.45
C LEU A 177 3.86 8.55 22.81
N ALA A 178 3.19 7.47 23.25
CA ALA A 178 2.57 7.37 24.56
C ALA A 178 3.57 7.20 25.72
N LEU A 179 4.81 6.74 25.45
CA LEU A 179 5.86 6.65 26.47
C LEU A 179 6.30 8.04 26.93
N SER A 180 6.86 8.15 28.14
CA SER A 180 7.46 9.42 28.59
C SER A 180 8.73 9.74 27.79
N TYR A 181 9.05 11.02 27.57
CA TYR A 181 10.25 11.43 26.83
C TYR A 181 11.54 10.76 27.34
N GLY A 182 11.67 10.64 28.67
CA GLY A 182 12.84 10.09 29.35
C GLY A 182 12.83 8.57 29.53
N ASP A 183 11.83 7.86 29.01
CA ASP A 183 11.72 6.42 29.16
C ASP A 183 12.86 5.69 28.43
N THR A 184 13.60 4.87 29.18
CA THR A 184 14.69 4.04 28.68
C THR A 184 14.50 2.55 28.98
N THR A 185 13.43 2.16 29.67
CA THR A 185 13.29 0.80 30.23
C THR A 185 12.08 0.03 29.71
N SER A 186 11.04 0.71 29.22
CA SER A 186 9.83 0.03 28.77
C SER A 186 10.08 -0.91 27.61
N ASP A 187 9.56 -2.12 27.72
CA ASP A 187 9.47 -3.08 26.62
C ASP A 187 8.32 -2.70 25.69
N THR A 188 8.71 -2.11 24.57
CA THR A 188 7.79 -1.70 23.52
C THR A 188 7.41 -2.85 22.61
N ARG A 189 8.02 -4.03 22.72
CA ARG A 189 7.67 -5.19 21.88
C ARG A 189 6.38 -5.86 22.29
N VAL A 190 5.84 -5.53 23.47
CA VAL A 190 4.54 -5.98 23.99
C VAL A 190 3.53 -4.85 23.97
N PHE A 191 2.23 -5.18 23.93
CA PHE A 191 1.14 -4.20 24.00
C PHE A 191 0.14 -4.58 25.10
N PRO A 192 -0.17 -3.69 26.06
CA PRO A 192 0.51 -2.41 26.32
C PRO A 192 2.02 -2.58 26.61
N ALA A 193 2.80 -1.50 26.48
CA ALA A 193 4.21 -1.55 26.84
C ALA A 193 4.35 -1.87 28.34
N THR A 194 5.34 -2.69 28.71
CA THR A 194 5.61 -3.05 30.11
C THR A 194 6.89 -2.39 30.58
N ASP A 195 6.95 -1.91 31.83
CA ASP A 195 8.03 -1.05 32.32
C ASP A 195 9.43 -1.71 32.49
N ASN A 196 9.63 -2.94 32.01
CA ASN A 196 10.87 -3.69 32.19
C ASN A 196 11.25 -4.52 30.95
N GLY A 197 12.55 -4.66 30.68
CA GLY A 197 13.10 -5.54 29.66
C GLY A 197 13.23 -4.95 28.25
N GLY A 198 13.05 -3.64 28.09
CA GLY A 198 13.09 -2.95 26.81
C GLY A 198 14.15 -1.86 26.69
N SER A 199 13.92 -0.96 25.72
CA SER A 199 14.75 0.22 25.50
C SER A 199 13.96 1.53 25.55
N GLY A 200 12.66 1.49 25.82
CA GLY A 200 11.78 2.67 25.80
C GLY A 200 12.01 3.52 24.54
N LEU A 201 12.35 4.79 24.77
CA LEU A 201 12.75 5.78 23.76
C LEU A 201 14.26 6.08 23.78
N THR A 202 15.09 5.11 24.15
CA THR A 202 16.56 5.22 24.02
C THR A 202 16.94 5.37 22.54
N VAL A 203 17.99 6.14 22.27
CA VAL A 203 18.51 6.32 20.91
C VAL A 203 19.05 4.99 20.39
N GLY A 204 18.67 4.65 19.16
CA GLY A 204 19.10 3.42 18.52
C GLY A 204 18.09 2.90 17.51
N GLY A 205 18.22 1.62 17.19
CA GLY A 205 17.33 0.93 16.27
C GLY A 205 17.70 1.11 14.80
N SER A 206 16.77 0.76 13.93
CA SER A 206 16.94 0.80 12.48
C SER A 206 15.58 0.97 11.81
N SER A 207 15.48 1.92 10.89
CA SER A 207 14.30 2.08 10.02
C SER A 207 14.33 1.10 8.83
N ASN A 208 15.41 0.34 8.66
CA ASN A 208 15.57 -0.64 7.59
C ASN A 208 15.16 -2.06 8.05
N PRO A 209 14.05 -2.62 7.54
CA PRO A 209 13.54 -3.91 7.98
C PRO A 209 14.36 -5.13 7.50
N ALA A 210 15.33 -4.92 6.59
CA ALA A 210 16.31 -5.94 6.21
C ALA A 210 17.36 -6.15 7.30
N ASN A 211 17.66 -5.10 8.08
CA ASN A 211 18.64 -5.10 9.16
C ASN A 211 17.97 -4.67 10.47
N PRO A 212 17.07 -5.49 11.04
CA PRO A 212 16.42 -5.17 12.31
C PRO A 212 17.44 -5.19 13.45
N VAL A 213 17.30 -4.27 14.40
CA VAL A 213 18.20 -4.15 15.56
C VAL A 213 17.40 -4.48 16.82
N THR A 214 17.87 -5.42 17.64
CA THR A 214 17.26 -5.70 18.96
C THR A 214 17.48 -4.51 19.90
N PRO A 215 16.47 -4.09 20.71
CA PRO A 215 15.10 -4.57 20.78
C PRO A 215 14.10 -3.73 19.95
N TYR A 216 14.58 -2.99 18.94
CA TYR A 216 13.81 -2.06 18.10
C TYR A 216 13.02 -2.74 16.96
N VAL A 217 12.48 -3.93 17.23
CA VAL A 217 11.76 -4.76 16.27
C VAL A 217 10.73 -5.63 16.96
N ASP A 218 9.56 -5.75 16.33
CA ASP A 218 8.56 -6.74 16.68
C ASP A 218 7.93 -7.35 15.42
N TYR A 219 7.18 -8.42 15.64
CA TYR A 219 6.60 -9.23 14.58
C TYR A 219 5.12 -9.45 14.86
N LEU A 220 4.31 -9.44 13.82
CA LEU A 220 2.91 -9.81 13.89
C LEU A 220 2.63 -11.00 12.97
N ASP A 221 1.65 -11.81 13.35
CA ASP A 221 1.13 -12.88 12.51
C ASP A 221 0.25 -12.32 11.37
N ILE A 222 -0.34 -13.21 10.56
CA ILE A 222 -1.21 -12.83 9.44
C ILE A 222 -2.48 -12.07 9.86
N ASN A 223 -2.92 -12.24 11.12
CA ASN A 223 -4.10 -11.61 11.70
C ASN A 223 -3.77 -10.27 12.38
N GLY A 224 -2.49 -9.88 12.43
CA GLY A 224 -2.05 -8.69 13.17
C GLY A 224 -1.90 -8.93 14.67
N THR A 225 -1.88 -10.19 15.11
CA THR A 225 -1.57 -10.53 16.50
C THR A 225 -0.07 -10.43 16.72
N LEU A 226 0.32 -9.76 17.79
CA LEU A 226 1.72 -9.65 18.18
C LEU A 226 2.30 -11.03 18.51
N LEU A 227 3.48 -11.33 17.97
CA LEU A 227 4.19 -12.58 18.22
C LEU A 227 5.26 -12.37 19.28
N PRO A 228 5.39 -13.29 20.26
CA PRO A 228 6.47 -13.25 21.22
C PRO A 228 7.81 -13.51 20.50
N ALA A 229 8.65 -12.48 20.43
CA ALA A 229 9.97 -12.56 19.81
C ALA A 229 11.01 -11.87 20.70
N PRO A 230 12.06 -12.58 21.14
CA PRO A 230 13.04 -12.01 22.07
C PRO A 230 14.01 -11.01 21.42
N GLY A 231 13.90 -10.70 20.11
CA GLY A 231 14.79 -9.74 19.45
C GLY A 231 14.69 -9.77 17.92
N GLY A 232 15.79 -9.49 17.23
CA GLY A 232 15.88 -9.34 15.77
C GLY A 232 15.75 -10.60 14.92
N THR A 233 15.56 -11.78 15.53
CA THR A 233 15.30 -13.02 14.81
C THR A 233 13.79 -13.21 14.63
N PRO A 234 13.28 -13.27 13.38
CA PRO A 234 11.85 -13.44 13.12
C PRO A 234 11.34 -14.82 13.58
N PRO A 235 10.22 -14.90 14.32
CA PRO A 235 9.52 -16.17 14.59
C PRO A 235 9.02 -16.81 13.30
N GLY A 236 9.01 -18.14 13.17
CA GLY A 236 8.68 -18.82 11.89
C GLY A 236 7.34 -18.42 11.25
N ASN A 237 6.34 -18.08 12.06
CA ASN A 237 4.98 -17.70 11.66
C ASN A 237 4.77 -16.18 11.50
N TRP A 238 5.83 -15.36 11.50
CA TRP A 238 5.70 -13.93 11.23
C TRP A 238 5.13 -13.66 9.83
N TYR A 239 4.35 -12.58 9.73
CA TYR A 239 3.79 -12.10 8.47
C TYR A 239 4.02 -10.59 8.28
N TYR A 240 3.88 -9.80 9.34
CA TYR A 240 4.28 -8.40 9.36
C TYR A 240 5.46 -8.21 10.30
N LYS A 241 6.34 -7.27 9.97
CA LYS A 241 7.47 -6.86 10.79
C LYS A 241 7.42 -5.36 10.94
N ARG A 242 7.54 -4.86 12.17
CA ARG A 242 7.74 -3.43 12.43
C ARG A 242 9.14 -3.25 12.99
N VAL A 243 9.88 -2.31 12.43
CA VAL A 243 11.18 -1.87 12.94
C VAL A 243 11.09 -0.39 13.21
N TRP A 244 11.81 0.09 14.21
CA TRP A 244 11.85 1.51 14.49
C TRP A 244 13.26 2.01 14.80
N GLN A 245 13.42 3.30 14.67
CA GLN A 245 14.65 4.02 14.97
C GLN A 245 14.29 5.26 15.77
N VAL A 246 15.05 5.51 16.82
CA VAL A 246 14.97 6.73 17.61
C VAL A 246 16.28 7.49 17.43
N THR A 247 16.18 8.74 16.97
CA THR A 247 17.32 9.66 16.85
C THR A 247 17.05 10.93 17.65
N ILE A 248 18.11 11.69 17.97
CA ILE A 248 18.02 12.97 18.67
C ILE A 248 18.53 14.06 17.73
N PRO A 249 17.65 14.71 16.95
CA PRO A 249 18.01 15.87 16.15
C PRO A 249 18.41 17.09 17.01
N SER A 250 17.87 17.22 18.23
CA SER A 250 18.27 18.25 19.20
C SER A 250 18.04 17.77 20.65
N PRO A 251 18.68 18.34 21.69
CA PRO A 251 18.64 17.80 23.05
C PRO A 251 17.24 17.60 23.65
N SER A 252 16.26 18.40 23.24
CA SER A 252 14.87 18.37 23.69
C SER A 252 13.90 17.74 22.67
N LEU A 253 14.42 17.15 21.60
CA LEU A 253 13.64 16.61 20.48
C LEU A 253 14.14 15.21 20.11
N LYS A 254 13.26 14.22 20.22
CA LYS A 254 13.47 12.87 19.68
C LYS A 254 12.69 12.72 18.38
N GLN A 255 13.31 12.13 17.38
CA GLN A 255 12.63 11.70 16.16
C GLN A 255 12.45 10.19 16.20
N VAL A 256 11.21 9.73 16.09
CA VAL A 256 10.84 8.33 16.05
C VAL A 256 10.40 7.99 14.63
N THR A 257 11.14 7.10 13.97
CA THR A 257 10.84 6.61 12.62
C THR A 257 10.45 5.14 12.71
N VAL A 258 9.24 4.79 12.28
CA VAL A 258 8.73 3.41 12.30
C VAL A 258 8.51 2.95 10.86
N THR A 259 9.03 1.78 10.53
CA THR A 259 8.81 1.12 9.25
C THR A 259 8.13 -0.22 9.46
N ALA A 260 6.96 -0.42 8.86
CA ALA A 260 6.29 -1.71 8.79
C ALA A 260 6.43 -2.32 7.39
N THR A 261 6.64 -3.62 7.33
CA THR A 261 6.75 -4.38 6.08
C THR A 261 6.04 -5.72 6.21
N VAL A 262 5.60 -6.27 5.08
CA VAL A 262 5.08 -7.64 5.00
C VAL A 262 6.22 -8.62 4.64
N LYS A 263 6.02 -9.91 4.90
CA LYS A 263 6.96 -10.98 4.57
C LYS A 263 7.17 -11.21 3.07
N SER A 264 6.12 -11.11 2.27
CA SER A 264 6.13 -11.37 0.83
C SER A 264 5.11 -10.53 0.08
N ALA A 265 5.45 -10.07 -1.12
CA ALA A 265 4.50 -9.40 -2.00
C ALA A 265 3.45 -10.38 -2.55
N VAL A 266 2.35 -9.84 -3.11
CA VAL A 266 1.42 -10.60 -3.95
C VAL A 266 2.05 -10.80 -5.33
N GLY A 267 2.14 -12.06 -5.75
CA GLY A 267 2.75 -12.45 -7.04
C GLY A 267 4.28 -12.59 -6.96
N SER A 268 4.87 -13.12 -8.03
CA SER A 268 6.31 -13.42 -8.12
C SER A 268 7.20 -12.21 -8.44
N VAL A 269 6.61 -11.08 -8.87
CA VAL A 269 7.34 -9.89 -9.37
C VAL A 269 7.02 -8.62 -8.56
N GLY A 270 6.13 -8.72 -7.56
CA GLY A 270 5.69 -7.55 -6.79
C GLY A 270 6.75 -7.00 -5.84
N ARG A 271 6.82 -5.67 -5.70
CA ARG A 271 7.56 -5.01 -4.62
C ARG A 271 6.89 -5.35 -3.28
N ILE A 272 7.69 -5.71 -2.27
CA ILE A 272 7.18 -5.98 -0.92
C ILE A 272 6.55 -4.69 -0.36
N PRO A 273 5.26 -4.71 0.05
CA PRO A 273 4.62 -3.54 0.64
C PRO A 273 5.32 -3.11 1.92
N ARG A 274 5.55 -1.81 2.02
CA ARG A 274 6.24 -1.18 3.14
C ARG A 274 5.66 0.21 3.35
N SER A 275 5.48 0.58 4.61
CA SER A 275 5.09 1.93 5.02
C SER A 275 6.05 2.44 6.08
N THR A 276 6.44 3.70 5.98
CA THR A 276 7.32 4.36 6.95
C THR A 276 6.64 5.63 7.42
N VAL A 277 6.52 5.77 8.74
CA VAL A 277 5.96 6.95 9.40
C VAL A 277 7.00 7.51 10.36
N THR A 278 7.05 8.84 10.48
CA THR A 278 7.99 9.54 11.34
C THR A 278 7.25 10.57 12.15
N SER A 279 7.57 10.68 13.42
CA SER A 279 7.09 11.75 14.29
C SER A 279 8.20 12.30 15.17
N LEU A 280 7.95 13.49 15.70
CA LEU A 280 8.80 14.17 16.66
C LEU A 280 8.13 14.15 18.03
N LYS A 281 8.93 13.95 19.07
CA LYS A 281 8.50 14.03 20.47
C LYS A 281 9.40 15.02 21.20
N THR A 282 8.78 15.95 21.91
CA THR A 282 9.45 17.06 22.59
C THR A 282 9.42 16.87 24.10
N PHE A 283 10.53 17.16 24.77
CA PHE A 283 10.55 17.26 26.23
C PHE A 283 9.64 18.41 26.71
N PRO A 284 8.88 18.28 27.82
CA PRO A 284 8.84 17.14 28.76
C PRO A 284 7.78 16.07 28.46
N PHE A 285 7.13 16.11 27.29
CA PHE A 285 5.94 15.32 26.97
C PHE A 285 6.25 13.93 26.40
#